data_AF-A0A7V6N8I6-F1
#
_entry.id   AF-A0A7V6N8I6-F1
#
_cell.length_a   1.000
_cell.length_b   1.000
_cell.length_c   1.000
_cell.angle_alpha   90.00
_cell.angle_beta   90.00
_cell.angle_gamma   90.00
#
_symmetry.space_group_name_H-M   'P 1'
#
loop_
_entity.id
_entity.type
_entity.pdbx_description
1 polymer ?
#
loop_
_entity_poly.entity_id
_entity_poly.type
_entity_poly.pdbx_seq_one_letter_code
_entity_poly.pdbx_strand_id
1 'polypeptide(L)'
;MKKKLLIFTLVLSMLGIFGVLGAVEFDLQAFADTTKYNWENYIDRNLYRQDLLTRQGKLQLYEMEAISFEGNLLKSAVFPGWGQFNTKHNTKASIIMSAEVLSVMGAYYFYNRSMRYHEKYMQADQLDDINTYWSKAQEPYIYSLLLSGLAGIVWFYNIFDVVQSANDYNDKLWLDILSRDQDAPVRISPAGIQVRF
;
A
#
# COMPACT_ATOMS: atom_id res chain seq x y z
N MET A 1 3.51 -46.00 7.21
CA MET A 1 2.87 -45.67 5.91
C MET A 1 1.35 -45.50 6.00
N LYS A 2 0.61 -46.39 6.67
CA LYS A 2 -0.87 -46.33 6.77
C LYS A 2 -1.44 -45.01 7.34
N LYS A 3 -0.79 -44.40 8.34
CA LYS A 3 -1.22 -43.09 8.91
C LYS A 3 -1.05 -41.90 7.96
N LYS A 4 0.00 -41.89 7.13
CA LYS A 4 0.23 -40.82 6.14
C LYS A 4 -0.75 -40.90 4.97
N LEU A 5 -1.08 -42.12 4.55
CA LEU A 5 -2.11 -42.37 3.54
C LEU A 5 -3.49 -41.90 4.03
N LEU A 6 -3.84 -42.19 5.30
CA LEU A 6 -5.12 -41.80 5.89
C LEU A 6 -5.28 -40.27 5.97
N ILE A 7 -4.22 -39.55 6.38
CA ILE A 7 -4.19 -38.08 6.40
C ILE A 7 -4.32 -37.51 4.98
N PHE A 8 -3.65 -38.11 4.00
CA PHE A 8 -3.73 -37.67 2.60
C PHE A 8 -5.15 -37.85 2.03
N THR A 9 -5.82 -38.96 2.30
CA THR A 9 -7.25 -39.15 1.95
C THR A 9 -8.17 -38.18 2.68
N LEU A 10 -7.87 -37.84 3.95
CA LEU A 10 -8.67 -36.90 4.74
C LEU A 10 -8.55 -35.46 4.20
N VAL A 11 -7.35 -35.07 3.78
CA VAL A 11 -7.07 -33.79 3.12
C VAL A 11 -7.73 -33.73 1.74
N LEU A 12 -7.70 -34.82 0.96
CA LEU A 12 -8.43 -34.90 -0.32
C LEU A 12 -9.95 -34.87 -0.14
N SER A 13 -10.50 -35.47 0.92
CA SER A 13 -11.93 -35.38 1.23
C SER A 13 -12.34 -34.00 1.73
N MET A 14 -11.46 -33.27 2.44
CA MET A 14 -11.71 -31.87 2.81
C MET A 14 -11.59 -30.93 1.59
N LEU A 15 -10.69 -31.20 0.66
CA LEU A 15 -10.60 -30.48 -0.63
C LEU A 15 -11.80 -30.77 -1.54
N GLY A 16 -12.42 -31.95 -1.44
CA GLY A 16 -13.61 -32.35 -2.19
C GLY A 16 -14.91 -31.63 -1.80
N ILE A 17 -14.92 -30.87 -0.70
CA ILE A 17 -16.11 -30.11 -0.24
C ILE A 17 -16.32 -28.82 -1.06
N PHE A 18 -15.34 -28.40 -1.87
CA PHE A 18 -15.51 -27.28 -2.82
C PHE A 18 -16.16 -27.67 -4.16
N GLY A 19 -16.52 -28.94 -4.36
CA GLY A 19 -17.14 -29.44 -5.59
C GLY A 19 -18.66 -29.25 -5.70
N VAL A 20 -19.32 -28.78 -4.64
CA VAL A 20 -20.75 -28.39 -4.69
C VAL A 20 -20.82 -26.86 -4.77
N LEU A 21 -20.12 -26.30 -5.76
CA LEU A 21 -20.60 -25.06 -6.37
C LEU A 21 -21.93 -25.44 -7.01
N GLY A 22 -23.04 -25.03 -6.39
CA GLY A 22 -24.36 -25.25 -6.93
C GLY A 22 -24.34 -24.91 -8.41
N ALA A 23 -24.62 -25.90 -9.26
CA ALA A 23 -24.99 -25.63 -10.64
C ALA A 23 -26.31 -24.85 -10.55
N VAL A 24 -26.21 -23.54 -10.41
CA VAL A 24 -27.32 -22.64 -10.66
C VAL A 24 -27.59 -22.84 -12.13
N GLU A 25 -28.67 -23.56 -12.46
CA GLU A 25 -29.16 -23.64 -13.82
C GLU A 25 -29.27 -22.21 -14.34
N PHE A 26 -28.51 -21.90 -15.37
CA PHE A 26 -28.52 -20.56 -15.96
C PHE A 26 -29.91 -20.37 -16.58
N ASP A 27 -30.76 -19.62 -15.88
CA ASP A 27 -32.11 -19.33 -16.31
C ASP A 27 -32.06 -18.42 -17.54
N LEU A 28 -32.13 -19.05 -18.71
CA LEU A 28 -32.10 -18.39 -20.00
C LEU A 28 -33.32 -17.47 -20.18
N GLN A 29 -34.46 -17.79 -19.56
CA GLN A 29 -35.68 -16.98 -19.62
C GLN A 29 -35.53 -15.73 -18.76
N ALA A 30 -35.04 -15.85 -17.52
CA ALA A 30 -34.76 -14.69 -16.67
C ALA A 30 -33.60 -13.81 -17.19
N PHE A 31 -32.67 -14.39 -17.96
CA PHE A 31 -31.62 -13.63 -18.65
C PHE A 31 -32.14 -12.91 -19.90
N ALA A 32 -32.99 -13.57 -20.69
CA ALA A 32 -33.59 -13.01 -21.90
C ALA A 32 -34.78 -12.09 -21.61
N ASP A 33 -35.31 -12.07 -20.39
CA ASP A 33 -36.40 -11.19 -19.99
C ASP A 33 -35.97 -9.73 -20.02
N THR A 34 -36.44 -9.05 -21.06
CA THR A 34 -36.11 -7.65 -21.29
C THR A 34 -36.98 -6.67 -20.50
N THR A 35 -38.00 -7.16 -19.79
CA THR A 35 -38.89 -6.38 -18.91
C THR A 35 -38.42 -6.34 -17.45
N LYS A 36 -37.47 -7.21 -17.07
CA LYS A 36 -36.83 -7.29 -15.75
C LYS A 36 -36.37 -5.95 -15.17
N TYR A 37 -35.97 -5.03 -16.04
CA TYR A 37 -35.42 -3.71 -15.67
C TYR A 37 -36.42 -2.56 -15.85
N ASN A 38 -37.71 -2.85 -16.08
CA ASN A 38 -38.78 -1.88 -16.32
C ASN A 38 -38.46 -0.89 -17.46
N TRP A 39 -37.76 -1.33 -18.51
CA TRP A 39 -37.51 -0.49 -19.69
C TRP A 39 -38.80 -0.38 -20.50
N GLU A 40 -39.32 0.84 -20.68
CA GLU A 40 -40.57 1.07 -21.42
C GLU A 40 -40.38 0.90 -22.93
N ASN A 41 -39.18 1.17 -23.43
CA ASN A 41 -38.87 1.10 -24.85
C ASN A 41 -37.39 0.74 -25.15
N TYR A 42 -37.07 0.58 -26.43
CA TYR A 42 -35.71 0.29 -26.91
C TYR A 42 -34.72 1.43 -26.63
N ILE A 43 -35.17 2.69 -26.61
CA ILE A 43 -34.32 3.86 -26.35
C ILE A 43 -33.79 3.79 -24.91
N ASP A 44 -34.65 3.51 -23.93
CA ASP A 44 -34.26 3.38 -22.52
C ASP A 44 -33.22 2.29 -22.31
N ARG A 45 -33.40 1.14 -22.99
CA ARG A 45 -32.44 0.04 -22.98
C ARG A 45 -31.09 0.44 -23.57
N ASN A 46 -31.10 1.17 -24.68
CA ASN A 46 -29.86 1.62 -25.32
C ASN A 46 -29.13 2.66 -24.45
N LEU A 47 -29.86 3.60 -23.84
CA LEU A 47 -29.32 4.55 -22.86
C LEU A 47 -28.68 3.83 -21.67
N TYR A 48 -29.37 2.84 -21.11
CA TYR A 48 -28.85 2.04 -20.01
C TYR A 48 -27.58 1.27 -20.41
N ARG A 49 -27.54 0.65 -21.59
CA ARG A 49 -26.32 -0.02 -22.11
C ARG A 49 -25.15 0.96 -22.23
N GLN A 50 -25.39 2.17 -22.73
CA GLN A 50 -24.35 3.19 -22.85
C GLN A 50 -23.85 3.69 -21.48
N ASP A 51 -24.75 3.86 -20.51
CA ASP A 51 -24.38 4.20 -19.13
C ASP A 51 -23.53 3.09 -18.49
N LEU A 52 -23.93 1.84 -18.66
CA LEU A 52 -23.15 0.69 -18.17
C LEU A 52 -21.74 0.65 -18.77
N LEU A 53 -21.62 0.79 -20.10
CA LEU A 53 -20.31 0.80 -20.77
C LEU A 53 -19.44 1.95 -20.26
N THR A 54 -20.03 3.13 -20.05
CA THR A 54 -19.35 4.29 -19.48
C THR A 54 -18.84 4.00 -18.06
N ARG A 55 -19.68 3.43 -17.19
CA ARG A 55 -19.28 3.07 -15.82
C ARG A 55 -18.20 2.00 -15.80
N GLN A 56 -18.31 0.97 -16.65
CA GLN A 56 -17.29 -0.06 -16.79
C GLN A 56 -15.95 0.53 -17.24
N GLY A 57 -15.94 1.44 -18.22
CA GLY A 57 -14.73 2.12 -18.64
C GLY A 57 -14.05 2.91 -17.51
N LYS A 58 -14.84 3.59 -16.68
CA LYS A 58 -14.33 4.34 -15.51
C LYS A 58 -13.75 3.42 -14.44
N LEU A 59 -14.41 2.30 -14.15
CA LEU A 59 -13.90 1.29 -13.22
C LEU A 59 -12.61 0.66 -13.71
N GLN A 60 -12.52 0.34 -15.01
CA GLN A 60 -11.30 -0.21 -15.60
C GLN A 60 -10.13 0.78 -15.50
N LEU A 61 -10.37 2.07 -15.76
CA LEU A 61 -9.35 3.11 -15.61
C LEU A 61 -8.88 3.23 -14.15
N TYR A 62 -9.82 3.16 -13.20
CA TYR A 62 -9.51 3.15 -11.78
C TYR A 62 -8.65 1.94 -11.41
N GLU A 63 -9.04 0.72 -11.80
CA GLU A 63 -8.28 -0.51 -11.50
C GLU A 63 -6.86 -0.47 -12.08
N MET A 64 -6.67 0.18 -13.23
CA MET A 64 -5.35 0.34 -13.85
C MET A 64 -4.46 1.38 -13.15
N GLU A 65 -5.03 2.49 -12.66
CA GLU A 65 -4.29 3.61 -12.06
C GLU A 65 -4.20 3.52 -10.52
N ALA A 66 -5.07 2.73 -9.88
CA ALA A 66 -5.13 2.61 -8.43
C ALA A 66 -3.89 1.94 -7.86
N ILE A 67 -3.49 2.38 -6.67
CA ILE A 67 -2.34 1.83 -5.97
C ILE A 67 -2.81 0.71 -5.05
N SER A 68 -2.23 -0.48 -5.24
CA SER A 68 -2.47 -1.63 -4.37
C SER A 68 -2.00 -1.32 -2.95
N PHE A 69 -2.86 -1.54 -1.97
CA PHE A 69 -2.54 -1.36 -0.55
C PHE A 69 -1.31 -2.17 -0.12
N GLU A 70 -1.32 -3.49 -0.37
CA GLU A 70 -0.26 -4.41 0.06
C GLU A 70 1.10 -4.07 -0.57
N GLY A 71 1.12 -3.82 -1.87
CA GLY A 71 2.33 -3.43 -2.58
C GLY A 71 2.90 -2.10 -2.08
N ASN A 72 2.04 -1.15 -1.71
CA ASN A 72 2.48 0.15 -1.20
C ASN A 72 3.01 0.04 0.23
N LEU A 73 2.35 -0.76 1.05
CA LEU A 73 2.77 -1.07 2.41
C LEU A 73 4.15 -1.74 2.43
N LEU A 74 4.37 -2.74 1.56
CA LEU A 74 5.65 -3.42 1.45
C LEU A 74 6.79 -2.47 1.07
N LYS A 75 6.56 -1.57 0.10
CA LYS A 75 7.54 -0.54 -0.28
C LYS A 75 7.95 0.31 0.93
N SER A 76 6.97 0.81 1.69
CA SER A 76 7.25 1.64 2.87
C SER A 76 7.84 0.86 4.04
N ALA A 77 7.59 -0.44 4.16
CA ALA A 77 8.21 -1.28 5.19
C ALA A 77 9.71 -1.51 4.93
N VAL A 78 10.09 -1.68 3.65
CA VAL A 78 11.49 -1.81 3.25
C VAL A 78 12.22 -0.49 3.35
N PHE A 79 11.60 0.60 2.88
CA PHE A 79 12.21 1.92 2.89
C PHE A 79 11.18 3.00 3.28
N PRO A 80 11.28 3.58 4.49
CA PRO A 80 10.36 4.61 4.93
C PRO A 80 10.27 5.79 3.96
N GLY A 81 9.04 6.19 3.64
CA GLY A 81 8.73 7.24 2.65
C GLY A 81 8.52 6.74 1.22
N TRP A 82 8.90 5.50 0.86
CA TRP A 82 8.75 5.02 -0.52
C TRP A 82 7.30 4.92 -0.97
N GLY A 83 6.41 4.36 -0.15
CA GLY A 83 4.99 4.26 -0.50
C GLY A 83 4.30 5.62 -0.61
N GLN A 84 4.77 6.63 0.12
CA GLN A 84 4.29 8.02 0.01
C GLN A 84 4.72 8.68 -1.31
N PHE A 85 5.93 8.37 -1.82
CA PHE A 85 6.32 8.79 -3.17
C PHE A 85 5.42 8.15 -4.23
N ASN A 86 5.10 6.87 -4.05
CA ASN A 86 4.24 6.15 -4.98
C ASN A 86 2.83 6.76 -5.04
N THR A 87 2.31 7.29 -3.93
CA THR A 87 1.00 7.97 -3.84
C THR A 87 1.05 9.48 -4.14
N LYS A 88 2.16 9.98 -4.72
CA LYS A 88 2.39 11.40 -5.05
C LYS A 88 2.42 12.36 -3.85
N HIS A 89 2.53 11.84 -2.63
CA HIS A 89 2.71 12.65 -1.40
C HIS A 89 4.19 12.97 -1.16
N ASN A 90 4.85 13.58 -2.15
CA ASN A 90 6.31 13.76 -2.20
C ASN A 90 6.88 14.51 -0.98
N THR A 91 6.19 15.54 -0.49
CA THR A 91 6.65 16.29 0.68
C THR A 91 6.68 15.43 1.93
N LYS A 92 5.61 14.65 2.19
CA LYS A 92 5.57 13.70 3.31
C LYS A 92 6.66 12.64 3.18
N ALA A 93 6.78 12.09 1.97
CA ALA A 93 7.78 11.08 1.65
C ALA A 93 9.21 11.56 1.97
N SER A 94 9.57 12.77 1.50
CA SER A 94 10.88 13.38 1.76
C SER A 94 11.14 13.61 3.25
N ILE A 95 10.14 14.07 4.01
CA ILE A 95 10.28 14.31 5.45
C ILE A 95 10.53 12.99 6.18
N ILE A 96 9.70 11.98 5.94
CA ILE A 96 9.81 10.65 6.55
C ILE A 96 11.16 10.02 6.23
N MET A 97 11.53 10.00 4.95
CA MET A 97 12.79 9.43 4.47
C MET A 97 13.99 10.15 5.09
N SER A 98 13.98 11.48 5.11
CA SER A 98 15.09 12.26 5.67
C SER A 98 15.23 12.04 7.18
N ALA A 99 14.10 11.99 7.90
CA ALA A 99 14.08 11.70 9.33
C ALA A 99 14.64 10.31 9.62
N GLU A 100 14.26 9.30 8.84
CA GLU A 100 14.76 7.94 8.98
C GLU A 100 16.27 7.88 8.72
N VAL A 101 16.72 8.40 7.58
CA VAL A 101 18.14 8.38 7.19
C VAL A 101 19.00 9.08 8.24
N LEU A 102 18.61 10.27 8.69
CA LEU A 102 19.35 11.01 9.72
C LEU A 102 19.39 10.25 11.05
N SER A 103 18.29 9.62 11.45
CA SER A 103 18.21 8.87 12.70
C SER A 103 19.08 7.61 12.65
N VAL A 104 19.00 6.83 11.57
CA VAL A 104 19.80 5.61 11.38
C VAL A 104 21.28 5.94 11.25
N MET A 105 21.64 6.92 10.42
CA MET A 105 23.04 7.34 10.25
C MET A 105 23.62 7.90 11.55
N GLY A 106 22.85 8.72 12.26
CA GLY A 106 23.27 9.28 13.54
C GLY A 106 23.45 8.18 14.59
N ALA A 107 22.51 7.23 14.67
CA ALA A 107 22.63 6.08 15.55
C ALA A 107 23.93 5.30 15.28
N TYR A 108 24.16 4.93 14.03
CA TYR A 108 25.37 4.22 13.61
C TYR A 108 26.65 5.00 13.90
N TYR A 109 26.67 6.32 13.63
CA TYR A 109 27.80 7.18 13.91
C TYR A 109 28.17 7.19 15.39
N PHE A 110 27.19 7.41 16.27
CA PHE A 110 27.40 7.46 17.70
C PHE A 110 27.73 6.10 18.30
N TYR A 111 27.16 5.01 17.76
CA TYR A 111 27.52 3.64 18.12
C TYR A 111 29.00 3.37 17.85
N ASN A 112 29.47 3.64 16.64
CA ASN A 112 30.88 3.46 16.27
C ASN A 112 31.82 4.34 17.09
N ARG A 113 31.39 5.55 17.45
CA ARG A 113 32.16 6.41 18.35
C ARG A 113 32.24 5.82 19.76
N SER A 114 31.13 5.31 20.30
CA SER A 114 31.11 4.61 21.59
C SER A 114 32.07 3.42 21.57
N MET A 115 32.03 2.60 20.52
CA MET A 115 32.82 1.38 20.44
C MET A 115 34.31 1.63 20.38
N ARG A 116 34.75 2.69 19.67
CA ARG A 116 36.16 3.11 19.68
C ARG A 116 36.67 3.51 21.08
N TYR A 117 35.83 4.14 21.90
CA TYR A 117 36.22 4.47 23.28
C TYR A 117 36.14 3.26 24.20
N HIS A 118 35.16 2.38 23.98
CA HIS A 118 35.08 1.11 24.68
C HIS A 118 36.33 0.25 24.43
N GLU A 119 36.82 0.15 23.20
CA GLU A 119 38.05 -0.58 22.88
C GLU A 119 39.25 -0.02 23.64
N LYS A 120 39.38 1.33 23.70
CA LYS A 120 40.45 1.99 24.47
C LYS A 120 40.33 1.75 25.97
N TYR A 121 39.11 1.77 26.50
CA TYR A 121 38.84 1.41 27.90
C TYR A 121 39.28 -0.02 28.21
N MET A 122 39.03 -0.98 27.31
CA MET A 122 39.42 -2.39 27.50
C MET A 122 40.92 -2.63 27.41
N GLN A 123 41.67 -1.70 26.81
CA GLN A 123 43.12 -1.79 26.64
C GLN A 123 43.90 -0.91 27.64
N ALA A 124 43.22 -0.13 28.48
CA ALA A 124 43.87 0.78 29.40
C ALA A 124 44.28 0.06 30.69
N ASP A 125 45.56 0.21 31.07
CA ASP A 125 46.09 -0.37 32.31
C ASP A 125 46.07 0.63 33.49
N GLN A 126 45.96 1.94 33.22
CA GLN A 126 45.92 2.99 34.23
C GLN A 126 44.48 3.37 34.60
N LEU A 127 44.20 3.47 35.91
CA LEU A 127 42.86 3.74 36.44
C LEU A 127 42.23 5.05 35.89
N ASP A 128 43.04 6.10 35.73
CA ASP A 128 42.55 7.39 35.20
C ASP A 128 42.10 7.29 33.73
N ASP A 129 42.85 6.54 32.92
CA ASP A 129 42.52 6.30 31.52
C ASP A 129 41.27 5.43 31.38
N ILE A 130 41.16 4.39 32.22
CA ILE A 130 39.96 3.53 32.32
C ILE A 130 38.73 4.40 32.59
N ASN A 131 38.74 5.23 33.62
CA ASN A 131 37.61 6.10 33.97
C ASN A 131 37.29 7.11 32.86
N THR A 132 38.33 7.68 32.25
CA THR A 132 38.17 8.67 31.17
C THR A 132 37.54 8.06 29.93
N TYR A 133 38.02 6.90 29.48
CA TYR A 133 37.49 6.24 28.29
C TYR A 133 36.12 5.64 28.52
N TRP A 134 35.84 5.11 29.70
CA TRP A 134 34.51 4.64 30.07
C TRP A 134 33.48 5.78 30.00
N SER A 135 33.78 6.92 30.62
CA SER A 135 32.91 8.10 30.58
C SER A 135 32.67 8.58 29.13
N LYS A 136 33.71 8.60 28.30
CA LYS A 136 33.62 8.99 26.88
C LYS A 136 32.90 7.97 25.99
N ALA A 137 32.81 6.71 26.39
CA ALA A 137 32.09 5.68 25.66
C ALA A 137 30.58 5.75 25.91
N GLN A 138 30.18 6.16 27.12
CA GLN A 138 28.78 6.10 27.56
C GLN A 138 27.89 7.15 26.90
N GLU A 139 28.34 8.40 26.80
CA GLU A 139 27.52 9.47 26.21
C GLU A 139 27.16 9.20 24.73
N PRO A 140 28.10 8.83 23.84
CA PRO A 140 27.76 8.42 22.47
C PRO A 140 26.84 7.19 22.44
N TYR A 141 26.99 6.24 23.35
CA TYR A 141 26.11 5.07 23.39
C TYR A 141 24.65 5.45 23.64
N ILE A 142 24.41 6.39 24.57
CA ILE A 142 23.07 6.90 24.87
C ILE A 142 22.47 7.60 23.64
N TYR A 143 23.24 8.45 22.95
CA TYR A 143 22.77 9.09 21.72
C TYR A 143 22.45 8.08 20.61
N SER A 144 23.26 7.03 20.48
CA SER A 144 22.98 5.95 19.55
C SER A 144 21.65 5.27 19.84
N LEU A 145 21.38 4.98 21.12
CA LEU A 145 20.15 4.34 21.54
C LEU A 145 18.93 5.24 21.29
N LEU A 146 19.04 6.53 21.62
CA LEU A 146 17.96 7.50 21.39
C LEU A 146 17.63 7.63 19.90
N LEU A 147 18.64 7.73 19.04
CA LEU A 147 18.45 7.84 17.60
C LEU A 147 17.93 6.54 16.98
N SER A 148 18.35 5.39 17.50
CA SER A 148 17.78 4.09 17.08
C SER A 148 16.31 3.99 17.47
N GLY A 149 15.94 4.46 18.67
CA GLY A 149 14.55 4.55 19.11
C GLY A 149 13.73 5.50 18.24
N LEU A 150 14.29 6.66 17.89
CA LEU A 150 13.66 7.61 16.98
C LEU A 150 13.43 7.00 15.59
N ALA A 151 14.42 6.31 15.02
CA ALA A 151 14.26 5.58 13.76
C ALA A 151 13.12 4.56 13.85
N GLY A 152 13.04 3.77 14.93
CA GLY A 152 11.93 2.85 15.15
C GLY A 152 10.55 3.54 15.18
N ILE A 153 10.45 4.71 15.82
CA ILE A 153 9.21 5.51 15.87
C ILE A 153 8.84 6.04 14.48
N VAL A 154 9.81 6.60 13.75
CA VAL A 154 9.61 7.12 12.39
C VAL A 154 9.19 6.00 11.44
N TRP A 155 9.86 4.85 11.50
CA TRP A 155 9.52 3.66 10.72
C TRP A 155 8.09 3.20 10.99
N PHE A 156 7.67 3.11 12.26
CA PHE A 156 6.32 2.70 12.63
C PHE A 156 5.26 3.72 12.19
N TYR A 157 5.52 5.01 12.38
CA TYR A 157 4.63 6.08 11.91
C TYR A 157 4.45 6.03 10.39
N ASN A 158 5.54 5.80 9.64
CA ASN A 158 5.53 5.66 8.20
C ASN A 158 4.60 4.55 7.71
N ILE A 159 4.57 3.41 8.41
CA ILE A 159 3.65 2.30 8.10
C ILE A 159 2.20 2.75 8.20
N PHE A 160 1.86 3.52 9.22
CA PHE A 160 0.50 4.05 9.39
C PHE A 160 0.15 5.12 8.35
N ASP A 161 1.06 6.08 8.11
CA ASP A 161 0.83 7.16 7.15
C ASP A 161 0.73 6.66 5.69
N VAL A 162 1.38 5.54 5.34
CA VAL A 162 1.27 4.98 3.99
C VAL A 162 -0.13 4.47 3.68
N VAL A 163 -0.84 3.95 4.69
CA VAL A 163 -2.22 3.48 4.57
C VAL A 163 -3.13 4.66 4.23
N GLN A 164 -3.01 5.75 4.98
CA GLN A 164 -3.80 6.96 4.73
C GLN A 164 -3.46 7.56 3.37
N SER A 165 -2.18 7.66 3.04
CA SER A 165 -1.74 8.23 1.77
C SER A 165 -2.20 7.40 0.56
N ALA A 166 -2.33 6.08 0.69
CA ALA A 166 -2.86 5.22 -0.36
C ALA A 166 -4.38 5.42 -0.55
N ASN A 167 -5.14 5.49 0.55
CA ASN A 167 -6.57 5.76 0.50
C ASN A 167 -6.85 7.14 -0.10
N ASP A 168 -6.16 8.19 0.40
CA ASP A 168 -6.30 9.56 -0.10
C ASP A 168 -6.00 9.65 -1.60
N TYR A 169 -5.00 8.91 -2.10
CA TYR A 169 -4.67 8.86 -3.52
C TYR A 169 -5.77 8.18 -4.33
N ASN A 170 -6.23 7.00 -3.89
CA ASN A 170 -7.24 6.23 -4.59
C ASN A 170 -8.59 6.99 -4.62
N ASP A 171 -8.95 7.68 -3.54
CA ASP A 171 -10.17 8.52 -3.49
C ASP A 171 -10.08 9.70 -4.46
N LYS A 172 -8.94 10.40 -4.48
CA LYS A 172 -8.69 11.50 -5.44
C LYS A 172 -8.67 11.01 -6.88
N LEU A 173 -8.09 9.84 -7.14
CA LEU A 173 -8.07 9.22 -8.45
C LEU A 173 -9.48 8.97 -8.97
N TRP A 174 -10.38 8.45 -8.12
CA TRP A 174 -11.77 8.23 -8.52
C TRP A 174 -12.46 9.55 -8.90
N LEU A 175 -12.30 10.60 -8.09
CA LEU A 175 -12.85 11.92 -8.39
C LEU A 175 -12.27 12.51 -9.68
N ASP A 176 -10.97 12.33 -9.92
CA ASP A 176 -10.29 12.78 -11.14
C ASP A 176 -10.79 12.04 -12.39
N ILE A 177 -11.01 10.73 -12.31
CA ILE A 177 -11.61 9.94 -13.39
C ILE A 177 -13.02 10.44 -13.72
N LEU A 178 -13.80 10.82 -12.70
CA LEU A 178 -15.13 11.39 -12.89
C LEU A 178 -15.10 12.78 -13.52
N SER A 179 -14.10 13.61 -13.22
CA SER A 179 -13.97 14.96 -13.79
C SER A 179 -13.35 14.98 -15.19
N ARG A 180 -12.40 14.08 -15.50
CA ARG A 180 -11.80 13.94 -16.84
C ARG A 180 -12.86 13.70 -17.93
N ASP A 181 -13.91 12.96 -17.59
CA ASP A 181 -15.05 12.72 -18.47
C ASP A 181 -15.93 13.98 -18.66
N GLN A 182 -15.91 14.94 -17.72
CA GLN A 182 -16.60 16.23 -17.81
C GLN A 182 -15.90 17.25 -18.69
N ASP A 183 -14.57 17.23 -18.69
CA ASP A 183 -13.72 18.19 -19.39
C ASP A 183 -13.13 17.64 -20.70
N ALA A 184 -13.55 16.44 -21.12
CA ALA A 184 -13.13 15.87 -22.39
C ALA A 184 -13.53 16.80 -23.55
N PRO A 185 -12.57 17.21 -24.43
CA PRO A 185 -12.84 18.14 -25.53
C PRO A 185 -13.81 17.55 -26.56
N VAL A 186 -13.92 16.22 -26.60
CA VAL A 186 -14.88 15.50 -27.42
C VAL A 186 -15.63 14.52 -26.53
N ARG A 187 -16.94 14.74 -26.38
CA ARG A 187 -17.86 13.87 -25.65
C ARG A 187 -18.76 13.16 -26.65
N ILE A 188 -18.71 11.84 -26.67
CA ILE A 188 -19.65 11.02 -27.42
C ILE A 188 -20.74 10.59 -26.45
N SER A 189 -21.92 11.19 -26.58
CA SER A 189 -23.08 10.89 -25.74
C SER A 189 -24.23 10.36 -26.62
N PRO A 190 -25.26 9.70 -26.05
CA PRO A 190 -26.45 9.34 -26.81
C PRO A 190 -27.18 10.53 -27.44
N ALA A 191 -26.93 11.76 -26.96
CA ALA A 191 -27.45 13.00 -27.53
C ALA A 191 -26.60 13.54 -28.70
N GLY A 192 -25.48 12.89 -29.05
CA GLY A 192 -24.58 13.25 -30.15
C GLY A 192 -23.13 13.51 -29.72
N ILE A 193 -22.33 13.96 -30.68
CA ILE A 193 -20.94 14.40 -30.47
C ILE A 193 -20.96 15.85 -30.01
N GLN A 194 -20.49 16.10 -28.79
CA GLN A 194 -20.31 17.44 -28.25
C GLN A 194 -18.82 17.76 -28.25
N VAL A 195 -18.43 18.80 -29.00
CA VAL A 195 -17.08 19.35 -28.96
C VAL A 195 -17.14 20.62 -28.10
N ARG A 196 -16.36 20.65 -27.02
CA ARG A 196 -16.19 21.84 -26.19
C ARG A 196 -14.91 22.57 -26.64
N PHE A 197 -15.06 23.83 -27.00
CA PHE A 197 -13.96 24.76 -27.32
C PHE A 197 -13.64 25.64 -26.10
#